data_AF-A0A950SQQ1-F1
#
_entry.id   AF-A0A950SQQ1-F1
#
_cell.length_a   1.000
_cell.length_b   1.000
_cell.length_c   1.000
_cell.angle_alpha   90.00
_cell.angle_beta   90.00
_cell.angle_gamma   90.00
#
_symmetry.space_group_name_H-M   'P 1'
#
loop_
_entity.id
_entity.type
_entity.pdbx_description
1 polymer ?
#
loop_
_entity_poly.entity_id
_entity_poly.type
_entity_poly.pdbx_seq_one_letter_code
_entity_poly.pdbx_strand_id
1 'polypeptide(L)'
;MAATHMFGGAGAIGGHLDILTSGNSLAQLLGNGDGGLRLLMTGGDLSALLVDLSGLELGNAILSALGMPQRTPVECMITDLSLRKGLLDTRAFLLVTKEANVHGSGWANLRNETVDLKLNTKAAHFSIGSLHTPIEIKGPLKSPSIRPEVGELATRGGITGALGVLMPPLAILGTIEFGKDESRECAARISSANYSERAKAVPGAPAPASAHRRGR
;
A
#
# COMPACT_ATOMS: atom_id res chain seq x y z
N MET A 1 -24.94 -29.70 -7.20
CA MET A 1 -24.40 -28.34 -7.34
C MET A 1 -23.18 -28.26 -6.44
N ALA A 2 -21.98 -28.37 -6.99
CA ALA A 2 -20.72 -28.25 -6.25
C ALA A 2 -19.79 -27.39 -7.10
N ALA A 3 -19.79 -26.08 -6.82
CA ALA A 3 -18.76 -25.20 -7.33
C ALA A 3 -17.60 -25.25 -6.32
N THR A 4 -16.71 -26.20 -6.52
CA THR A 4 -15.39 -26.20 -5.91
C THR A 4 -14.61 -25.05 -6.54
N HIS A 5 -14.76 -23.84 -6.01
CA HIS A 5 -13.83 -22.76 -6.32
C HIS A 5 -12.49 -23.15 -5.69
N MET A 6 -11.60 -23.74 -6.50
CA MET A 6 -10.20 -23.94 -6.12
C MET A 6 -9.54 -22.56 -6.08
N PHE A 7 -9.48 -21.98 -4.89
CA PHE A 7 -8.68 -20.79 -4.61
C PHE A 7 -7.20 -21.18 -4.74
N GLY A 8 -6.58 -20.78 -5.86
CA GLY A 8 -5.15 -20.93 -6.08
C GLY A 8 -4.40 -19.71 -5.54
N GLY A 9 -4.16 -19.66 -4.24
CA GLY A 9 -3.39 -18.57 -3.62
C GLY A 9 -2.75 -19.05 -2.32
N ALA A 10 -1.52 -19.54 -2.38
CA ALA A 10 -0.71 -19.82 -1.20
C ALA A 10 -0.13 -18.49 -0.68
N GLY A 11 -0.87 -17.83 0.21
CA GLY A 11 -0.45 -16.60 0.88
C GLY A 11 -0.58 -16.74 2.39
N ALA A 12 0.35 -16.16 3.14
CA ALA A 12 0.23 -16.04 4.58
C ALA A 12 -0.10 -14.60 4.95
N ILE A 13 -1.16 -14.41 5.72
CA ILE A 13 -1.57 -13.11 6.26
C ILE A 13 -1.42 -13.19 7.78
N GLY A 14 -0.71 -12.23 8.34
CA GLY A 14 -0.57 -12.02 9.78
C GLY A 14 -0.92 -10.59 10.14
N GLY A 15 -1.43 -10.38 11.34
CA GLY A 15 -1.79 -9.03 11.77
C GLY A 15 -2.05 -8.92 13.26
N HIS A 16 -1.97 -7.69 13.74
CA HIS A 16 -2.31 -7.30 15.10
C HIS A 16 -3.21 -6.06 15.04
N LEU A 17 -4.31 -6.11 15.77
CA LEU A 17 -5.24 -5.01 15.92
C LEU A 17 -5.46 -4.75 17.41
N ASP A 18 -5.10 -3.56 17.84
CA ASP A 18 -5.37 -3.05 19.18
C ASP A 18 -6.24 -1.80 19.05
N ILE A 19 -7.41 -1.80 19.68
CA ILE A 19 -8.30 -0.63 19.69
C ILE A 19 -8.91 -0.51 21.07
N LEU A 20 -8.68 0.63 21.70
CA LEU A 20 -9.38 1.12 22.88
C LEU A 20 -10.33 2.21 22.41
N THR A 21 -11.62 2.06 22.70
CA THR A 21 -12.63 2.97 22.17
C THR A 21 -13.83 3.10 23.11
N SER A 22 -14.61 4.17 22.93
CA SER A 22 -15.83 4.43 23.67
C SER A 22 -16.88 5.07 22.77
N GLY A 23 -18.13 4.61 22.85
CA GLY A 23 -19.24 5.14 22.07
C GLY A 23 -20.36 4.13 21.86
N ASN A 24 -21.52 4.61 21.42
CA ASN A 24 -22.70 3.79 21.15
C ASN A 24 -22.98 3.62 19.64
N SER A 25 -22.10 4.13 18.78
CA SER A 25 -22.18 3.98 17.31
C SER A 25 -20.79 3.75 16.72
N LEU A 26 -20.71 3.13 15.53
CA LEU A 26 -19.44 2.88 14.85
C LEU A 26 -18.64 4.17 14.63
N ALA A 27 -19.32 5.26 14.22
CA ALA A 27 -18.69 6.57 14.05
C ALA A 27 -18.11 7.11 15.37
N GLN A 28 -18.81 6.95 16.49
CA GLN A 28 -18.29 7.35 17.80
C GLN A 28 -17.13 6.47 18.25
N LEU A 29 -17.20 5.16 17.98
CA LEU A 29 -16.14 4.22 18.34
C LEU A 29 -14.85 4.55 17.55
N LEU A 30 -14.97 4.75 16.25
CA LEU A 30 -13.83 5.10 15.41
C LEU A 30 -13.31 6.52 15.70
N GLY A 31 -14.20 7.49 15.91
CA GLY A 31 -13.84 8.87 16.22
C GLY A 31 -13.19 9.06 17.61
N ASN A 32 -13.43 8.16 18.56
CA ASN A 32 -12.81 8.21 19.89
C ASN A 32 -11.77 7.11 20.12
N GLY A 33 -11.49 6.29 19.11
CA GLY A 33 -10.57 5.18 19.23
C GLY A 33 -9.11 5.62 19.41
N ASP A 34 -8.37 4.86 20.19
CA ASP A 34 -6.93 4.90 20.36
C ASP A 34 -6.37 3.48 20.17
N GLY A 35 -5.29 3.32 19.42
CA GLY A 35 -4.68 2.02 19.16
C GLY A 35 -3.92 1.96 17.83
N GLY A 36 -3.93 0.81 17.17
CA GLY A 36 -3.23 0.58 15.91
C GLY A 36 -3.63 -0.70 15.19
N LEU A 37 -3.32 -0.71 13.90
CA LEU A 37 -3.50 -1.86 13.03
C LEU A 37 -2.18 -2.13 12.32
N ARG A 38 -1.62 -3.32 12.51
CA ARG A 38 -0.48 -3.81 11.75
C ARG A 38 -0.90 -5.04 10.98
N LEU A 39 -0.74 -5.03 9.66
CA LEU A 39 -1.02 -6.15 8.78
C LEU A 39 0.20 -6.43 7.92
N LEU A 40 0.50 -7.71 7.75
CA LEU A 40 1.62 -8.24 6.98
C LEU A 40 1.08 -9.37 6.11
N MET A 41 1.40 -9.36 4.83
CA MET A 41 1.03 -10.43 3.90
C MET A 41 2.24 -10.83 3.07
N THR A 42 2.43 -12.12 2.88
CA THR A 42 3.46 -12.68 1.98
C THR A 42 2.79 -13.63 1.01
N GLY A 43 2.90 -13.33 -0.29
CA GLY A 43 2.23 -14.10 -1.34
C GLY A 43 0.71 -13.98 -1.31
N GLY A 44 0.07 -14.19 -2.45
CA GLY A 44 -1.38 -14.25 -2.59
C GLY A 44 -1.89 -13.52 -3.81
N ASP A 45 -3.21 -13.43 -3.93
CA ASP A 45 -3.88 -12.72 -5.02
C ASP A 45 -4.93 -11.80 -4.40
N LEU A 46 -4.75 -10.46 -4.51
CA LEU A 46 -5.71 -9.48 -3.95
C LEU A 46 -7.08 -9.65 -4.59
N SER A 47 -7.10 -10.12 -5.82
CA SER A 47 -8.29 -10.21 -6.64
C SER A 47 -9.26 -11.28 -6.15
N ALA A 48 -8.78 -12.32 -5.49
CA ALA A 48 -9.64 -13.28 -4.81
C ALA A 48 -10.40 -12.63 -3.64
N LEU A 49 -9.78 -11.65 -2.95
CA LEU A 49 -10.39 -10.91 -1.85
C LEU A 49 -11.42 -9.88 -2.35
N LEU A 50 -11.13 -9.17 -3.45
CA LEU A 50 -12.03 -8.15 -3.99
C LEU A 50 -13.25 -8.72 -4.74
N VAL A 51 -13.10 -9.87 -5.40
CA VAL A 51 -14.21 -10.49 -6.16
C VAL A 51 -15.29 -11.05 -5.23
N ASP A 52 -14.93 -11.56 -4.05
CA ASP A 52 -15.91 -12.01 -3.04
C ASP A 52 -16.64 -10.82 -2.37
N LEU A 53 -15.98 -9.66 -2.27
CA LEU A 53 -16.54 -8.40 -1.81
C LEU A 53 -17.27 -7.65 -2.94
N SER A 54 -18.18 -8.35 -3.64
CA SER A 54 -19.01 -7.94 -4.80
C SER A 54 -19.69 -6.55 -4.78
N GLY A 55 -19.52 -5.73 -3.73
CA GLY A 55 -20.00 -4.35 -3.63
C GLY A 55 -18.93 -3.27 -3.42
N LEU A 56 -17.62 -3.58 -3.44
CA LEU A 56 -16.56 -2.57 -3.27
C LEU A 56 -16.14 -1.94 -4.61
N GLU A 57 -17.02 -1.11 -5.19
CA GLU A 57 -16.71 -0.30 -6.39
C GLU A 57 -15.44 0.55 -6.22
N LEU A 58 -15.19 1.00 -4.98
CA LEU A 58 -14.02 1.81 -4.63
C LEU A 58 -12.69 1.08 -4.83
N GLY A 59 -12.62 -0.22 -4.51
CA GLY A 59 -11.39 -1.00 -4.67
C GLY A 59 -10.98 -1.13 -6.13
N ASN A 60 -11.96 -1.41 -6.99
CA ASN A 60 -11.76 -1.51 -8.44
C ASN A 60 -11.38 -0.16 -9.06
N ALA A 61 -12.01 0.94 -8.61
CA ALA A 61 -11.67 2.28 -9.06
C ALA A 61 -10.22 2.64 -8.69
N ILE A 62 -9.77 2.33 -7.47
CA ILE A 62 -8.40 2.59 -7.02
C ILE A 62 -7.39 1.75 -7.82
N LEU A 63 -7.61 0.43 -7.95
CA LEU A 63 -6.71 -0.43 -8.72
C LEU A 63 -6.61 0.01 -10.18
N SER A 64 -7.75 0.37 -10.80
CA SER A 64 -7.78 0.86 -12.17
C SER A 64 -7.05 2.19 -12.31
N ALA A 65 -7.21 3.11 -11.35
CA ALA A 65 -6.51 4.39 -11.33
C ALA A 65 -4.98 4.21 -11.16
N LEU A 66 -4.55 3.18 -10.41
CA LEU A 66 -3.14 2.81 -10.26
C LEU A 66 -2.58 2.03 -11.46
N GLY A 67 -3.40 1.75 -12.48
CA GLY A 67 -3.01 1.00 -13.67
C GLY A 67 -2.77 -0.50 -13.42
N MET A 68 -3.26 -1.04 -12.30
CA MET A 68 -3.07 -2.45 -11.95
C MET A 68 -4.19 -3.31 -12.51
N PRO A 69 -3.87 -4.45 -13.16
CA PRO A 69 -4.88 -5.37 -13.63
C PRO A 69 -5.69 -5.97 -12.47
N GLN A 70 -6.92 -6.36 -12.76
CA GLN A 70 -7.86 -6.94 -11.80
C GLN A 70 -7.43 -8.30 -11.22
N ARG A 71 -6.29 -8.87 -11.63
CA ARG A 71 -5.69 -10.13 -11.16
C ARG A 71 -4.18 -9.96 -11.07
N THR A 72 -3.75 -9.23 -10.05
CA THR A 72 -2.34 -8.98 -9.81
C THR A 72 -1.87 -9.80 -8.62
N PRO A 73 -0.94 -10.77 -8.82
CA PRO A 73 -0.36 -11.50 -7.71
C PRO A 73 0.40 -10.55 -6.79
N VAL A 74 0.11 -10.63 -5.50
CA VAL A 74 0.81 -9.87 -4.48
C VAL A 74 1.95 -10.71 -3.95
N GLU A 75 3.14 -10.13 -3.97
CA GLU A 75 4.34 -10.77 -3.44
C GLU A 75 4.48 -10.46 -1.95
N CYS A 76 4.20 -9.20 -1.57
CA CYS A 76 4.33 -8.75 -0.20
C CYS A 76 3.44 -7.53 0.08
N MET A 77 2.85 -7.45 1.27
CA MET A 77 2.12 -6.27 1.74
C MET A 77 2.47 -5.97 3.19
N ILE A 78 2.74 -4.70 3.49
CA ILE A 78 2.98 -4.20 4.83
C ILE A 78 2.07 -2.99 5.05
N THR A 79 1.26 -3.05 6.08
CA THR A 79 0.38 -1.96 6.50
C THR A 79 0.57 -1.72 7.99
N ASP A 80 0.89 -0.49 8.36
CA ASP A 80 0.97 -0.03 9.75
C ASP A 80 0.22 1.29 9.88
N LEU A 81 -0.91 1.24 10.58
CA LEU A 81 -1.76 2.38 10.88
C LEU A 81 -1.74 2.61 12.39
N SER A 82 -1.64 3.86 12.80
CA SER A 82 -1.85 4.26 14.20
C SER A 82 -3.12 5.07 14.31
N LEU A 83 -3.94 4.77 15.32
CA LEU A 83 -5.16 5.51 15.61
C LEU A 83 -4.94 6.25 16.93
N ARG A 84 -5.04 7.58 16.91
CA ARG A 84 -4.95 8.40 18.12
C ARG A 84 -6.11 9.34 18.19
N LYS A 85 -7.00 9.15 19.16
CA LYS A 85 -8.20 9.96 19.37
C LYS A 85 -8.95 10.15 18.05
N GLY A 86 -9.20 9.09 17.29
CA GLY A 86 -9.90 9.14 16.01
C GLY A 86 -9.11 9.74 14.83
N LEU A 87 -7.85 10.13 15.00
CA LEU A 87 -6.95 10.43 13.89
C LEU A 87 -6.19 9.17 13.52
N LEU A 88 -6.49 8.62 12.35
CA LEU A 88 -5.80 7.49 11.75
C LEU A 88 -4.61 8.01 10.93
N ASP A 89 -3.41 7.63 11.30
CA ASP A 89 -2.16 8.00 10.62
C ASP A 89 -1.53 6.77 9.97
N THR A 90 -1.23 6.87 8.67
CA THR A 90 -0.63 5.79 7.87
C THR A 90 0.88 5.87 7.99
N ARG A 91 1.45 5.10 8.92
CA ARG A 91 2.90 5.10 9.20
C ARG A 91 3.69 4.36 8.15
N ALA A 92 3.13 3.25 7.66
CA ALA A 92 3.66 2.50 6.53
C ALA A 92 2.53 1.86 5.74
N PHE A 93 2.54 2.04 4.43
CA PHE A 93 1.78 1.22 3.51
C PHE A 93 2.68 0.90 2.33
N LEU A 94 2.93 -0.39 2.11
CA LEU A 94 3.71 -0.91 1.01
C LEU A 94 2.98 -2.13 0.46
N LEU A 95 2.66 -2.09 -0.83
CA LEU A 95 2.15 -3.22 -1.58
C LEU A 95 3.12 -3.50 -2.72
N VAL A 96 3.75 -4.67 -2.70
CA VAL A 96 4.64 -5.13 -3.76
C VAL A 96 3.93 -6.19 -4.57
N THR A 97 3.81 -5.91 -5.86
CA THR A 97 3.31 -6.83 -6.86
C THR A 97 4.39 -7.11 -7.89
N LYS A 98 4.12 -8.05 -8.79
CA LYS A 98 5.03 -8.36 -9.89
C LYS A 98 5.24 -7.15 -10.82
N GLU A 99 4.21 -6.33 -11.01
CA GLU A 99 4.23 -5.22 -11.95
C GLU A 99 4.70 -3.90 -11.31
N ALA A 100 4.40 -3.67 -10.02
CA ALA A 100 4.65 -2.39 -9.37
C ALA A 100 4.80 -2.48 -7.84
N ASN A 101 5.47 -1.47 -7.26
CA ASN A 101 5.45 -1.20 -5.83
C ASN A 101 4.58 0.03 -5.56
N VAL A 102 3.62 -0.11 -4.66
CA VAL A 102 2.72 0.97 -4.26
C VAL A 102 3.03 1.36 -2.82
N HIS A 103 3.41 2.63 -2.62
CA HIS A 103 3.61 3.23 -1.32
C HIS A 103 2.44 4.13 -0.97
N GLY A 104 1.93 4.01 0.25
CA GLY A 104 0.82 4.83 0.75
C GLY A 104 1.26 5.64 1.96
N SER A 105 0.79 6.87 2.02
CA SER A 105 1.05 7.78 3.14
C SER A 105 -0.12 8.74 3.32
N GLY A 106 -0.23 9.33 4.51
CA GLY A 106 -1.27 10.29 4.82
C GLY A 106 -2.10 9.89 6.03
N TRP A 107 -3.24 10.54 6.19
CA TRP A 107 -4.06 10.45 7.39
C TRP A 107 -5.55 10.46 7.05
N ALA A 108 -6.35 9.95 7.98
CA ALA A 108 -7.80 10.06 7.97
C ALA A 108 -8.27 10.49 9.35
N ASN A 109 -9.08 11.54 9.41
CA ASN A 109 -9.71 11.97 10.65
C ASN A 109 -11.14 11.42 10.69
N LEU A 110 -11.36 10.45 11.58
CA LEU A 110 -12.62 9.74 11.73
C LEU A 110 -13.63 10.55 12.57
N ARG A 111 -13.21 11.64 13.23
CA ARG A 111 -14.12 12.53 13.97
C ARG A 111 -14.88 13.46 13.04
N ASN A 112 -14.21 13.99 12.04
CA ASN A 112 -14.78 14.91 11.06
C ASN A 112 -15.04 14.23 9.70
N GLU A 113 -14.83 12.91 9.64
CA GLU A 113 -14.98 12.08 8.44
C GLU A 113 -14.22 12.63 7.23
N THR A 114 -12.94 13.00 7.40
CA THR A 114 -12.08 13.48 6.31
C THR A 114 -10.88 12.57 6.08
N VAL A 115 -10.38 12.56 4.84
CA VAL A 115 -9.21 11.79 4.44
C VAL A 115 -8.28 12.62 3.56
N ASP A 116 -6.98 12.39 3.73
CA ASP A 116 -5.92 12.86 2.85
C ASP A 116 -4.88 11.73 2.76
N LEU A 117 -4.98 10.93 1.69
CA LEU A 117 -4.07 9.84 1.41
C LEU A 117 -3.39 10.08 0.07
N LYS A 118 -2.11 9.74 0.01
CA LYS A 118 -1.30 9.78 -1.20
C LYS A 118 -0.77 8.38 -1.47
N LEU A 119 -1.08 7.86 -2.66
CA LEU A 119 -0.60 6.59 -3.18
C LEU A 119 0.42 6.87 -4.28
N ASN A 120 1.65 6.41 -4.10
CA ASN A 120 2.71 6.53 -5.09
C ASN A 120 3.01 5.14 -5.65
N THR A 121 2.70 4.94 -6.93
CA THR A 121 3.03 3.72 -7.65
C THR A 121 4.34 3.90 -8.38
N LYS A 122 5.25 2.95 -8.22
CA LYS A 122 6.50 2.86 -8.97
C LYS A 122 6.54 1.54 -9.70
N ALA A 123 7.01 1.55 -10.94
CA ALA A 123 7.19 0.32 -11.70
C ALA A 123 8.16 -0.62 -10.97
N ALA A 124 7.88 -1.93 -10.95
CA ALA A 124 8.83 -2.91 -10.44
C ALA A 124 9.95 -3.18 -11.45
N HIS A 125 9.67 -2.98 -12.74
CA HIS A 125 10.57 -3.30 -13.86
C HIS A 125 10.68 -2.11 -14.83
N PHE A 126 11.61 -2.18 -15.78
CA PHE A 126 11.70 -1.19 -16.84
C PHE A 126 10.41 -1.15 -17.65
N SER A 127 9.82 0.04 -17.77
CA SER A 127 8.59 0.27 -18.51
C SER A 127 8.68 1.53 -19.37
N ILE A 128 8.06 1.47 -20.55
CA ILE A 128 7.98 2.56 -21.51
C ILE A 128 6.50 2.88 -21.72
N GLY A 129 6.13 4.16 -21.66
CA GLY A 129 4.74 4.58 -21.83
C GLY A 129 3.88 4.46 -20.57
N SER A 130 4.48 4.22 -19.40
CA SER A 130 3.77 4.26 -18.12
C SER A 130 4.04 5.58 -17.41
N LEU A 131 3.01 6.42 -17.32
CA LEU A 131 3.02 7.61 -16.47
C LEU A 131 2.37 7.24 -15.14
N HIS A 132 3.07 6.47 -14.31
CA HIS A 132 2.64 6.31 -12.92
C HIS A 132 2.78 7.65 -12.23
N THR A 133 1.67 8.31 -12.01
CA THR A 133 1.63 9.51 -11.19
C THR A 133 1.03 9.18 -9.84
N PRO A 134 1.55 9.80 -8.77
CA PRO A 134 0.95 9.63 -7.47
C PRO A 134 -0.53 10.03 -7.52
N ILE A 135 -1.36 9.28 -6.81
CA ILE A 135 -2.79 9.55 -6.70
C ILE A 135 -3.04 10.14 -5.32
N GLU A 136 -3.74 11.25 -5.28
CA GLU A 136 -4.23 11.86 -4.06
C GLU A 136 -5.71 11.51 -3.87
N ILE A 137 -6.05 11.09 -2.66
CA ILE A 137 -7.40 10.78 -2.21
C ILE A 137 -7.72 11.77 -1.10
N LYS A 138 -8.51 12.80 -1.42
CA LYS A 138 -8.80 13.91 -0.50
C LYS A 138 -10.29 14.17 -0.37
N GLY A 139 -10.72 14.59 0.81
CA GLY A 139 -12.09 15.08 1.06
C GLY A 139 -12.86 14.24 2.08
N PRO A 140 -14.19 14.24 2.05
CA PRO A 140 -15.00 13.47 2.98
C PRO A 140 -14.85 11.95 2.77
N LEU A 141 -14.79 11.17 3.85
CA LEU A 141 -14.71 9.70 3.80
C LEU A 141 -15.89 9.07 3.04
N LYS A 142 -17.07 9.70 3.10
CA LYS A 142 -18.27 9.25 2.38
C LYS A 142 -18.16 9.42 0.86
N SER A 143 -17.38 10.40 0.40
CA SER A 143 -17.25 10.76 -1.01
C SER A 143 -15.88 11.37 -1.28
N PRO A 144 -14.80 10.56 -1.19
CA PRO A 144 -13.45 11.06 -1.39
C PRO A 144 -13.24 11.39 -2.88
N SER A 145 -12.47 12.44 -3.14
CA SER A 145 -12.05 12.80 -4.49
C SER A 145 -10.72 12.14 -4.79
N ILE A 146 -10.69 11.30 -5.82
CA ILE A 146 -9.48 10.60 -6.29
C ILE A 146 -8.95 11.37 -7.51
N ARG A 147 -7.75 11.92 -7.42
CA ARG A 147 -7.14 12.69 -8.51
C ARG A 147 -5.65 12.36 -8.64
N PRO A 148 -5.11 12.35 -9.87
CA PRO A 148 -3.67 12.36 -10.05
C PRO A 148 -3.04 13.62 -9.44
N GLU A 149 -1.83 13.48 -8.89
CA GLU A 149 -1.04 14.60 -8.42
C GLU A 149 -0.61 15.46 -9.62
N VAL A 150 -1.20 16.64 -9.70
CA VAL A 150 -1.05 17.55 -10.85
C VAL A 150 0.40 17.99 -11.06
N GLY A 151 1.19 18.14 -9.98
CA GLY A 151 2.58 18.59 -10.06
C GLY A 151 3.48 17.62 -10.83
N GLU A 152 3.42 16.34 -10.50
CA GLU A 152 4.26 15.33 -11.16
C GLU A 152 3.75 15.03 -12.57
N LEU A 153 2.42 15.03 -12.76
CA LEU A 153 1.80 14.84 -14.07
C LEU A 153 2.15 16.00 -15.03
N ALA A 154 2.14 17.24 -14.55
CA ALA A 154 2.55 18.42 -15.32
C ALA A 154 4.06 18.40 -15.64
N THR A 155 4.88 17.92 -14.71
CA THR A 155 6.34 17.82 -14.93
C THR A 155 6.65 16.80 -16.02
N ARG A 156 6.12 15.57 -15.92
CA ARG A 156 6.33 14.51 -16.93
C ARG A 156 5.70 14.88 -18.27
N GLY A 157 4.51 15.47 -18.25
CA GLY A 157 3.82 15.99 -19.44
C GLY A 157 4.58 17.13 -20.11
N GLY A 158 5.18 18.03 -19.34
CA GLY A 158 6.01 19.13 -19.83
C GLY A 158 7.30 18.65 -20.50
N ILE A 159 8.01 17.68 -19.90
CA ILE A 159 9.22 17.08 -20.49
C ILE A 159 8.88 16.37 -21.82
N THR A 160 7.85 15.52 -21.80
CA THR A 160 7.37 14.79 -22.98
C THR A 160 6.96 15.75 -24.09
N GLY A 161 6.22 16.81 -23.76
CA GLY A 161 5.78 17.83 -24.70
C GLY A 161 6.94 18.62 -25.30
N ALA A 162 7.89 19.10 -24.47
CA ALA A 162 9.05 19.85 -24.93
C ALA A 162 9.97 19.00 -25.83
N LEU A 163 10.26 17.76 -25.44
CA LEU A 163 11.03 16.83 -26.24
C LEU A 163 10.30 16.48 -27.55
N GLY A 164 8.98 16.32 -27.53
CA GLY A 164 8.19 16.06 -28.73
C GLY A 164 8.20 17.19 -29.75
N VAL A 165 8.27 18.45 -29.30
CA VAL A 165 8.39 19.62 -30.19
C VAL A 165 9.79 19.73 -30.79
N LEU A 166 10.84 19.49 -30.00
CA LEU A 166 12.23 19.60 -30.44
C LEU A 166 12.65 18.43 -31.32
N MET A 167 12.35 17.22 -30.87
CA MET A 167 12.75 15.96 -31.50
C MET A 167 11.66 14.91 -31.23
N PRO A 168 10.65 14.78 -32.12
CA PRO A 168 9.52 13.86 -31.91
C PRO A 168 9.89 12.44 -31.46
N PRO A 169 10.98 11.79 -31.95
CA PRO A 169 11.40 10.48 -31.46
C PRO A 169 11.77 10.44 -29.97
N LEU A 170 12.16 11.58 -29.37
CA LEU A 170 12.57 11.69 -27.97
C LEU A 170 11.42 11.94 -26.99
N ALA A 171 10.19 12.18 -27.47
CA ALA A 171 9.03 12.41 -26.60
C ALA A 171 8.84 11.26 -25.58
N ILE A 172 9.14 10.02 -25.99
CA ILE A 172 8.97 8.81 -25.18
C ILE A 172 9.90 8.80 -23.95
N LEU A 173 11.02 9.54 -23.96
CA LEU A 173 11.95 9.57 -22.84
C LEU A 173 11.31 10.04 -21.53
N GLY A 174 10.32 10.94 -21.60
CA GLY A 174 9.58 11.41 -20.42
C GLY A 174 8.63 10.35 -19.82
N THR A 175 8.51 9.19 -20.46
CA THR A 175 7.63 8.07 -20.06
C THR A 175 8.42 6.83 -19.61
N ILE A 176 9.76 6.92 -19.59
CA ILE A 176 10.62 5.82 -19.19
C ILE A 176 10.72 5.79 -17.67
N GLU A 177 10.41 4.65 -17.09
CA GLU A 177 10.57 4.40 -15.66
C GLU A 177 11.49 3.20 -15.44
N PHE A 178 12.60 3.43 -14.72
CA PHE A 178 13.49 2.36 -14.28
C PHE A 178 12.93 1.79 -12.98
N GLY A 179 12.18 0.70 -13.10
CA GLY A 179 11.63 0.05 -11.93
C GLY A 179 12.68 -0.64 -11.05
N LYS A 180 12.36 -0.78 -9.76
CA LYS A 180 13.14 -1.55 -8.79
C LYS A 180 12.19 -2.56 -8.14
N ASP A 181 12.52 -3.84 -8.17
CA ASP A 181 11.76 -4.85 -7.44
C ASP A 181 12.08 -4.77 -5.93
N GLU A 182 11.07 -4.51 -5.10
CA GLU A 182 11.18 -4.43 -3.64
C GLU A 182 10.72 -5.71 -2.91
N SER A 183 10.41 -6.78 -3.63
CA SER A 183 9.84 -8.04 -3.11
C SER A 183 10.67 -8.65 -1.98
N ARG A 184 11.98 -8.81 -2.21
CA ARG A 184 12.90 -9.39 -1.22
C ARG A 184 13.10 -8.49 0.00
N GLU A 185 13.16 -7.18 -0.22
CA GLU A 185 13.31 -6.20 0.87
C GLU A 185 12.05 -6.19 1.75
N CYS A 186 10.87 -6.28 1.14
CA CYS A 186 9.59 -6.38 1.83
C CYS A 186 9.47 -7.69 2.61
N ALA A 187 9.80 -8.84 2.00
CA ALA A 187 9.80 -10.14 2.69
C ALA A 187 10.79 -10.18 3.87
N ALA A 188 11.96 -9.53 3.75
CA ALA A 188 12.92 -9.39 4.84
C ALA A 188 12.36 -8.53 6.01
N ARG A 189 11.59 -7.48 5.72
CA ARG A 189 10.92 -6.66 6.74
C ARG A 189 9.82 -7.44 7.48
N ILE A 190 9.04 -8.25 6.77
CA ILE A 190 8.01 -9.09 7.41
C ILE A 190 8.65 -10.15 8.32
N SER A 191 9.67 -10.86 7.84
CA SER A 191 10.35 -11.89 8.62
C SER A 191 11.01 -11.34 9.89
N SER A 192 11.63 -10.15 9.82
CA SER A 192 12.19 -9.47 11.00
C SER A 192 11.12 -8.97 11.97
N ALA A 193 9.98 -8.46 11.48
CA ALA A 193 8.85 -8.08 12.32
C ALA A 193 8.27 -9.28 13.07
N ASN A 194 8.01 -10.39 12.38
CA ASN A 194 7.52 -11.65 12.95
C ASN A 194 8.49 -12.22 14.00
N TYR A 195 9.79 -12.16 13.75
CA TYR A 195 10.81 -12.57 14.71
C TYR A 195 10.73 -11.73 15.99
N SER A 196 10.57 -10.42 15.88
CA SER A 196 10.49 -9.52 17.04
C SER A 196 9.27 -9.77 17.92
N GLU A 197 8.10 -10.08 17.33
CA GLU A 197 6.89 -10.39 18.09
C GLU A 197 6.98 -11.74 18.77
N ARG A 198 7.53 -12.76 18.09
CA ARG A 198 7.81 -14.07 18.73
C ARG A 198 8.81 -13.93 19.87
N ALA A 199 9.86 -13.12 19.71
CA ALA A 199 10.85 -12.87 20.76
C ALA A 199 10.23 -12.16 21.99
N LYS A 200 9.25 -11.28 21.80
CA LYS A 200 8.51 -10.63 22.90
C LYS A 200 7.51 -11.56 23.60
N ALA A 201 6.98 -12.56 22.88
CA ALA A 201 6.03 -13.52 23.41
C ALA A 201 6.68 -14.65 24.24
N VAL A 202 7.99 -14.86 24.14
CA VAL A 202 8.73 -15.85 24.95
C VAL A 202 9.23 -15.17 26.24
N PRO A 203 8.68 -15.49 27.43
CA PRO A 203 9.20 -14.96 28.68
C PRO A 203 10.60 -15.54 28.92
N GLY A 204 11.63 -14.68 28.92
CA GLY A 204 12.99 -15.05 29.33
C GLY A 204 14.00 -15.35 28.20
N ALA A 205 13.72 -15.03 26.93
CA ALA A 205 14.73 -15.18 25.88
C ALA A 205 15.86 -14.12 26.00
N PRO A 206 17.15 -14.51 26.01
CA PRO A 206 18.25 -13.54 26.04
C PRO A 206 18.27 -12.70 24.75
N ALA A 207 18.58 -11.41 24.88
CA ALA A 207 18.63 -10.46 23.76
C ALA A 207 19.57 -10.96 22.65
N PRO A 208 19.21 -10.83 21.36
CA PRO A 208 20.06 -11.27 20.27
C PRO A 208 21.36 -10.46 20.28
N ALA A 209 22.48 -11.16 20.39
CA ALA A 209 23.81 -10.55 20.38
C ALA A 209 24.01 -9.78 19.07
N SER A 210 24.21 -8.46 19.17
CA SER A 210 24.63 -7.64 18.05
C SER A 210 25.95 -8.21 17.52
N ALA A 211 25.93 -8.79 16.32
CA ALA A 211 27.13 -9.26 15.65
C ALA A 211 28.01 -8.05 15.32
N HIS A 212 28.88 -7.71 16.26
CA HIS A 212 29.89 -6.69 16.08
C HIS A 212 30.92 -7.25 15.10
N ARG A 213 30.78 -6.86 13.83
CA ARG A 213 31.70 -7.18 12.74
C ARG A 213 33.08 -6.58 13.07
N ARG A 214 33.91 -7.32 13.80
CA ARG A 214 35.35 -7.02 13.88
C ARG A 214 36.01 -7.53 12.61
N GLY A 215 36.50 -6.58 11.82
CA GLY A 215 37.38 -6.86 10.70
C GLY A 215 38.68 -7.51 11.18
N ARG A 216 39.14 -8.48 10.39
CA ARG A 216 40.54 -8.78 10.15
C ARG A 216 40.68 -9.28 8.74
#